data_AF-R6XMM9-F1
#
_entry.id   AF-R6XMM9-F1
#
_cell.length_a   1.000
_cell.length_b   1.000
_cell.length_c   1.000
_cell.angle_alpha   90.00
_cell.angle_beta   90.00
_cell.angle_gamma   90.00
#
_symmetry.space_group_name_H-M   'P 1'
#
loop_
_entity.id
_entity.type
_entity.pdbx_description
1 polymer ?
#
loop_
_entity_poly.entity_id
_entity_poly.type
_entity_poly.pdbx_seq_one_letter_code
_entity_poly.pdbx_strand_id
1 'polypeptide(L)'
;MVSNDINIDFDNISSSIRKINKSMDNIIALTNGMINNANYVNQHFDTINFRNTLEKLLEIRSKVYNSSEMVNRIDKFMKNLEEANRSYKNSKAGGY
;
A
#
# COMPACT_ATOMS: atom_id res chain seq x y z
N MET A 1 -23.74 2.89 -32.71
CA MET A 1 -23.46 2.86 -31.25
C MET A 1 -22.09 3.48 -31.04
N VAL A 2 -21.98 4.58 -30.31
CA VAL A 2 -20.68 5.12 -29.91
C VAL A 2 -20.13 4.20 -28.82
N SER A 3 -19.19 3.33 -29.17
CA SER A 3 -18.36 2.65 -28.17
C SER A 3 -17.42 3.70 -27.62
N ASN A 4 -17.79 4.34 -26.51
CA ASN A 4 -16.80 5.06 -25.71
C ASN A 4 -15.96 3.98 -25.04
N ASP A 5 -14.95 3.50 -25.75
CA ASP A 5 -13.95 2.62 -25.18
C ASP A 5 -13.30 3.39 -24.03
N ILE A 6 -13.58 2.97 -22.80
CA ILE A 6 -12.94 3.54 -21.63
C ILE A 6 -11.47 3.13 -21.72
N ASN A 7 -10.62 4.05 -22.18
CA ASN A 7 -9.19 3.82 -22.29
C ASN A 7 -8.54 4.00 -20.91
N ILE A 8 -8.73 3.01 -20.03
CA ILE A 8 -8.06 2.95 -18.73
C ILE A 8 -6.63 2.45 -18.95
N ASP A 9 -5.66 3.26 -18.56
CA ASP A 9 -4.24 2.92 -18.59
C ASP A 9 -3.86 2.07 -17.36
N PHE A 10 -4.16 0.78 -17.43
CA PHE A 10 -3.90 -0.18 -16.35
C PHE A 10 -2.40 -0.28 -16.01
N ASP A 11 -1.51 -0.13 -16.98
CA ASP A 11 -0.06 -0.26 -16.81
C ASP A 11 0.50 0.88 -15.95
N ASN A 12 0.13 2.13 -16.26
CA ASN A 12 0.56 3.28 -15.47
C ASN A 12 0.00 3.25 -14.05
N ILE A 13 -1.24 2.80 -13.87
CA ILE A 13 -1.85 2.68 -12.54
C ILE A 13 -1.18 1.56 -11.73
N SER A 14 -0.95 0.38 -12.33
CA SER A 14 -0.26 -0.74 -11.67
C SER A 14 1.17 -0.35 -11.25
N SER A 15 1.90 0.34 -12.12
CA SER A 15 3.24 0.87 -11.83
C SER A 15 3.21 1.85 -10.64
N SER A 16 2.22 2.74 -10.59
CA SER A 16 2.05 3.69 -9.50
C SER A 16 1.73 3.00 -8.16
N ILE A 17 0.85 2.00 -8.17
CA ILE A 17 0.52 1.18 -6.99
C ILE A 17 1.77 0.46 -6.46
N ARG A 18 2.59 -0.14 -7.34
CA ARG A 18 3.86 -0.78 -6.94
C ARG A 18 4.83 0.19 -6.27
N LYS A 19 4.95 1.42 -6.76
CA LYS A 19 5.79 2.46 -6.14
C LYS A 19 5.29 2.83 -4.75
N ILE A 20 3.97 2.95 -4.57
CA ILE A 20 3.36 3.22 -3.25
C ILE A 20 3.64 2.06 -2.29
N ASN A 21 3.44 0.81 -2.72
CA ASN A 21 3.75 -0.37 -1.91
C ASN A 21 5.21 -0.39 -1.43
N LYS A 22 6.17 -0.16 -2.35
CA LYS A 22 7.59 -0.09 -2.00
C LYS A 22 7.89 1.02 -0.97
N SER A 23 7.25 2.17 -1.10
CA SER A 23 7.39 3.25 -0.11
C SER A 23 6.81 2.87 1.26
N MET A 24 5.69 2.17 1.30
CA MET A 24 5.10 1.67 2.55
C MET A 24 6.01 0.65 3.24
N ASP A 25 6.58 -0.30 2.48
CA ASP A 25 7.54 -1.27 3.02
C ASP A 25 8.76 -0.58 3.67
N ASN A 26 9.29 0.46 3.02
CA ASN A 26 10.40 1.24 3.56
C ASN A 26 10.02 1.97 4.87
N ILE A 27 8.82 2.55 4.96
CA ILE A 27 8.35 3.22 6.18
C ILE A 27 8.16 2.20 7.31
N ILE A 28 7.64 1.00 7.03
CA ILE A 28 7.52 -0.09 8.01
C ILE A 28 8.90 -0.49 8.54
N ALA A 29 9.89 -0.67 7.66
CA ALA A 29 11.25 -1.00 8.06
C ALA A 29 11.87 0.08 8.97
N LEU A 30 11.73 1.36 8.59
CA LEU A 30 12.22 2.49 9.38
C LEU A 30 11.55 2.57 10.75
N THR A 31 10.22 2.48 10.80
CA THR A 31 9.47 2.54 12.07
C THR A 31 9.82 1.37 13.00
N ASN A 32 10.00 0.16 12.48
CA ASN A 32 10.47 -0.97 13.27
C ASN A 32 11.88 -0.75 13.83
N GLY A 33 12.81 -0.19 13.03
CA GLY A 33 14.14 0.18 13.51
C GLY A 33 14.10 1.23 14.63
N MET A 34 13.27 2.26 14.49
CA MET A 34 13.10 3.31 15.51
C MET A 34 12.49 2.76 16.81
N ILE A 35 11.51 1.87 16.73
CA ILE A 35 10.88 1.24 17.91
C ILE A 35 11.88 0.36 18.66
N ASN A 36 12.68 -0.44 17.95
CA ASN A 36 13.70 -1.28 18.58
C ASN A 36 14.73 -0.43 19.36
N ASN A 37 15.18 0.67 18.76
CA ASN A 37 16.10 1.60 19.42
C ASN A 37 15.43 2.31 20.61
N ALA A 38 14.20 2.78 20.45
CA ALA A 38 13.44 3.42 21.54
C ALA A 38 13.21 2.45 22.72
N ASN A 39 12.93 1.18 22.46
CA ASN A 39 12.81 0.15 23.49
C ASN A 39 14.13 -0.07 24.25
N TYR A 40 15.26 -0.16 23.53
CA TYR A 40 16.57 -0.29 24.15
C TYR A 40 16.87 0.90 25.07
N VAL A 41 16.65 2.13 24.60
CA VAL A 41 16.88 3.34 25.41
C VAL A 41 15.95 3.39 26.61
N ASN A 42 14.65 3.11 26.43
CA ASN A 42 13.68 3.13 27.52
C ASN A 42 13.99 2.10 28.62
N GLN A 43 14.57 0.95 28.27
CA GLN A 43 15.02 -0.05 29.25
C GLN A 43 16.20 0.41 30.11
N HIS A 44 17.04 1.32 29.61
CA HIS A 44 18.28 1.75 30.27
C HIS A 44 18.20 3.19 30.83
N PHE A 45 17.27 3.99 30.31
CA PHE A 45 17.08 5.41 30.60
C PHE A 45 15.57 5.71 30.63
N ASP A 46 14.87 5.13 31.62
CA ASP A 46 13.42 5.20 31.76
C ASP A 46 12.96 6.63 32.11
N THR A 47 12.66 7.43 31.07
CA THR A 47 12.13 8.79 31.22
C THR A 47 10.78 8.92 30.52
N ILE A 48 9.90 9.76 31.08
CA ILE A 48 8.54 10.02 30.56
C ILE A 48 8.57 10.44 29.07
N ASN A 49 9.58 11.21 28.66
CA ASN A 49 9.73 11.66 27.27
C ASN A 49 10.01 10.50 26.30
N PHE A 50 10.75 9.47 26.73
CA PHE A 50 11.02 8.28 25.91
C PHE A 50 9.77 7.41 25.74
N ARG A 51 8.97 7.23 26.80
CA ARG A 51 7.69 6.52 26.72
C ARG A 51 6.71 7.20 25.75
N ASN A 52 6.55 8.52 25.86
CA ASN A 52 5.70 9.30 24.94
C ASN A 52 6.17 9.19 23.48
N THR A 53 7.49 9.13 23.25
CA THR A 53 8.06 8.94 21.91
C THR A 53 7.77 7.54 21.37
N LEU A 54 7.92 6.51 22.21
CA LEU A 54 7.60 5.13 21.85
C LEU A 54 6.12 4.96 21.46
N GLU A 55 5.20 5.53 22.25
CA GLU A 55 3.76 5.49 21.95
C GLU A 55 3.42 6.11 20.59
N LYS A 56 4.00 7.28 20.28
CA LYS A 56 3.83 7.92 18.96
C LYS A 56 4.36 7.06 17.82
N LEU A 57 5.51 6.41 18.00
CA LEU A 57 6.08 5.51 16.99
C LEU A 57 5.20 4.29 16.76
N LEU A 58 4.60 3.73 17.81
CA LEU A 58 3.64 2.63 17.70
C LEU A 58 2.37 3.05 16.95
N GLU A 59 1.87 4.26 17.20
CA GLU A 59 0.72 4.82 16.49
C GLU A 59 1.02 5.02 15.00
N ILE A 60 2.17 5.60 14.65
CA ILE A 60 2.61 5.76 13.26
C ILE A 60 2.69 4.40 12.57
N ARG A 61 3.32 3.41 13.22
CA ARG A 61 3.43 2.05 12.67
C ARG A 61 2.06 1.44 12.37
N SER A 62 1.09 1.60 13.28
CA SER A 62 -0.29 1.13 13.08
C SER A 62 -0.95 1.78 11.86
N LYS A 63 -0.84 3.11 11.70
CA LYS A 63 -1.37 3.84 10.55
C LYS A 63 -0.73 3.40 9.23
N VAL A 64 0.57 3.13 9.23
CA VAL A 64 1.31 2.67 8.06
C VAL A 64 0.89 1.25 7.68
N TYR A 65 0.73 0.34 8.64
CA TYR A 65 0.22 -1.01 8.35
C TYR A 65 -1.19 -0.98 7.73
N ASN A 66 -2.11 -0.21 8.30
CA ASN A 66 -3.45 -0.05 7.75
C ASN A 66 -3.43 0.54 6.33
N SER A 67 -2.52 1.50 6.08
CA SER A 67 -2.34 2.09 4.75
C SER A 67 -1.78 1.06 3.76
N SER A 68 -0.79 0.25 4.16
CA SER A 68 -0.24 -0.84 3.35
C SER A 68 -1.32 -1.87 2.98
N GLU A 69 -2.17 -2.25 3.95
CA GLU A 69 -3.29 -3.15 3.69
C GLU A 69 -4.27 -2.57 2.67
N MET A 70 -4.61 -1.28 2.79
CA MET A 70 -5.49 -0.60 1.83
C MET A 70 -4.89 -0.58 0.41
N VAL A 71 -3.59 -0.30 0.28
CA VAL A 71 -2.92 -0.32 -1.04
C VAL A 71 -2.91 -1.73 -1.64
N ASN A 72 -2.72 -2.77 -0.82
CA ASN A 72 -2.84 -4.16 -1.27
C ASN A 72 -4.26 -4.52 -1.74
N ARG A 73 -5.30 -4.02 -1.06
CA ARG A 73 -6.70 -4.20 -1.50
C ARG A 73 -6.95 -3.49 -2.83
N ILE A 74 -6.39 -2.29 -3.03
CA ILE A 74 -6.45 -1.55 -4.30
C ILE A 74 -5.74 -2.33 -5.41
N ASP A 75 -4.53 -2.88 -5.16
CA ASP A 75 -3.82 -3.72 -6.13
C ASP A 75 -4.68 -4.92 -6.59
N LYS A 76 -5.31 -5.62 -5.64
CA LYS A 76 -6.22 -6.74 -5.94
C LYS A 76 -7.42 -6.29 -6.78
N PHE A 77 -8.04 -5.17 -6.42
CA PHE A 77 -9.15 -4.60 -7.18
C PHE A 77 -8.74 -4.25 -8.62
N MET A 78 -7.56 -3.64 -8.81
CA MET A 78 -7.07 -3.29 -10.15
C MET A 78 -6.78 -4.50 -11.02
N LYS A 79 -6.23 -5.58 -10.45
CA LYS A 79 -6.06 -6.85 -11.17
C LYS A 79 -7.39 -7.43 -11.66
N ASN A 80 -8.41 -7.42 -10.81
CA ASN A 80 -9.76 -7.89 -11.19
C ASN A 80 -10.37 -7.03 -12.30
N LEU A 81 -10.18 -5.70 -12.25
CA LEU A 81 -10.64 -4.81 -13.32
C LEU A 81 -9.89 -5.03 -14.64
N GLU A 82 -8.57 -5.26 -14.60
CA GLU A 82 -7.78 -5.59 -15.78
C GLU A 82 -8.29 -6.89 -16.43
N GLU A 83 -8.55 -7.92 -15.63
CA GLU A 83 -9.09 -9.21 -16.07
C GLU A 83 -10.49 -9.07 -16.69
N ALA A 84 -11.37 -8.29 -16.06
CA ALA A 84 -12.70 -7.99 -16.60
C ALA A 84 -12.60 -7.25 -17.94
N ASN A 85 -11.72 -6.24 -18.06
CA ASN A 85 -11.49 -5.51 -19.31
C ASN A 85 -10.95 -6.41 -20.42
N ARG A 86 -9.98 -7.28 -20.09
CA ARG A 86 -9.43 -8.26 -21.03
C ARG A 86 -10.51 -9.24 -21.51
N SER A 87 -11.35 -9.72 -20.60
CA SER A 87 -12.48 -10.61 -20.92
C SER A 87 -13.51 -9.94 -21.84
N TYR A 88 -13.84 -8.67 -21.59
CA TYR A 88 -14.75 -7.88 -22.44
C TYR A 88 -14.20 -7.66 -23.85
N LYS A 89 -12.91 -7.33 -23.98
CA LYS A 89 -12.27 -7.18 -25.31
C LYS A 89 -12.28 -8.49 -26.09
N ASN A 90 -11.99 -9.60 -25.42
CA ASN A 90 -12.01 -10.93 -26.03
C ASN A 90 -13.42 -11.37 -26.47
N SER A 91 -14.47 -11.02 -25.70
CA SER A 91 -15.85 -11.35 -26.08
C SER A 91 -16.34 -10.54 -27.29
N LYS A 92 -15.86 -9.31 -27.48
CA LYS A 92 -16.13 -8.52 -28.69
C LYS A 92 -15.33 -8.95 -29.92
N ALA A 93 -14.13 -9.50 -29.74
CA ALA A 93 -13.24 -9.91 -30.83
C ALA A 93 -13.62 -11.26 -31.47
N GLY A 94 -14.41 -12.10 -30.78
CA GLY A 94 -14.81 -13.44 -31.23
C GLY A 94 -16.24 -13.56 -31.79
N GLY A 95 -16.91 -12.45 -32.13
CA GLY A 95 -18.27 -12.49 -32.69
C GLY A 95 -18.29 -13.02 -34.12
N TYR A 96 -19.06 -14.10 -34.34
CA TYR A 96 -19.45 -14.61 -35.66
C TYR A 96 -20.18 -13.56 -36.50
#